data_AF-A0A6P2D1F3-F1
#
_entry.id   AF-A0A6P2D1F3-F1
#
_cell.length_a   1.000
_cell.length_b   1.000
_cell.length_c   1.000
_cell.angle_alpha   90.00
_cell.angle_beta   90.00
_cell.angle_gamma   90.00
#
_symmetry.space_group_name_H-M   'P 1'
#
loop_
_entity.id
_entity.type
_entity.pdbx_description
1 polymer ?
#
loop_
_entity_poly.entity_id
_entity_poly.type
_entity_poly.pdbx_seq_one_letter_code
_entity_poly.pdbx_strand_id
1 'polypeptide(L)'
;MSQRKKQIRQKFRNAVFARDAFTCRMCGFVSSPESAENELDAHHITDRNEMPNGGYVAENGISLCESCHEKAEAFHRGDPVPPGFAPAELYGLIDSSEEEARAASGRLGD
;
A
#
# COMPACT_ATOMS: atom_id res chain seq x y z
N MET A 1 5.92 10.81 17.23
CA MET A 1 4.85 10.82 16.19
C MET A 1 3.58 11.42 16.77
N SER A 2 2.98 12.43 16.14
CA SER A 2 1.75 13.07 16.64
C SER A 2 0.53 12.15 16.51
N GLN A 3 -0.49 12.34 17.36
CA GLN A 3 -1.71 11.53 17.34
C GLN A 3 -2.42 11.57 15.98
N ARG A 4 -2.44 12.74 15.33
CA ARG A 4 -2.99 12.91 13.98
C ARG A 4 -2.29 12.01 12.95
N LYS A 5 -0.94 11.96 12.97
CA LYS A 5 -0.17 11.11 12.04
C LYS A 5 -0.43 9.62 12.29
N LYS A 6 -0.61 9.20 13.54
CA LYS A 6 -0.98 7.82 13.87
C LYS A 6 -2.35 7.45 13.29
N GLN A 7 -3.35 8.31 13.45
CA GLN A 7 -4.70 8.09 12.90
C GLN A 7 -4.70 8.01 11.37
N ILE A 8 -3.95 8.87 10.68
CA ILE A 8 -3.85 8.83 9.21
C ILE A 8 -3.29 7.47 8.75
N ARG A 9 -2.20 7.01 9.35
CA ARG A 9 -1.59 5.71 9.02
C ARG A 9 -2.52 4.54 9.31
N GLN A 10 -3.25 4.58 10.43
CA GLN A 10 -4.24 3.57 10.77
C GLN A 10 -5.37 3.52 9.73
N LYS A 11 -5.92 4.69 9.34
CA LYS A 11 -7.00 4.76 8.34
C LYS A 11 -6.55 4.22 6.99
N PHE A 12 -5.36 4.60 6.54
CA PHE A 12 -4.74 4.08 5.33
C PHE A 12 -4.61 2.56 5.37
N ARG A 13 -3.97 2.03 6.42
CA ARG A 13 -3.80 0.58 6.61
C ARG A 13 -5.13 -0.17 6.59
N ASN A 14 -6.11 0.31 7.36
CA ASN A 14 -7.41 -0.34 7.45
C ASN A 14 -8.15 -0.33 6.12
N ALA A 15 -8.08 0.76 5.36
CA ALA A 15 -8.72 0.85 4.05
C ALA A 15 -8.09 -0.13 3.04
N VAL A 16 -6.76 -0.25 3.05
CA VAL A 16 -6.02 -1.18 2.20
C VAL A 16 -6.35 -2.64 2.56
N PHE A 17 -6.29 -2.99 3.84
CA PHE A 17 -6.58 -4.35 4.29
C PHE A 17 -8.04 -4.74 4.05
N ALA A 18 -8.97 -3.82 4.27
CA ALA A 18 -10.38 -4.06 4.02
C ALA A 18 -10.68 -4.29 2.53
N ARG A 19 -10.11 -3.48 1.62
CA ARG A 19 -10.24 -3.68 0.17
C ARG A 19 -9.72 -5.05 -0.24
N ASP A 20 -8.58 -5.44 0.29
CA ASP A 20 -7.90 -6.69 -0.07
C ASP A 20 -8.43 -7.92 0.69
N ALA A 21 -9.50 -7.75 1.47
CA ALA A 21 -10.06 -8.80 2.32
C ALA A 21 -8.98 -9.50 3.19
N PHE A 22 -8.08 -8.71 3.79
CA PHE A 22 -6.99 -9.18 4.63
C PHE A 22 -6.11 -10.25 3.95
N THR A 23 -5.89 -10.10 2.64
CA THR A 23 -5.13 -11.06 1.84
C THR A 23 -3.97 -10.36 1.13
N CYS A 24 -2.78 -10.96 1.20
CA CYS A 24 -1.64 -10.54 0.39
C CYS A 24 -2.00 -10.65 -1.10
N ARG A 25 -2.02 -9.51 -1.80
CA ARG A 25 -2.46 -9.44 -3.20
C ARG A 25 -1.47 -10.09 -4.19
N MET A 26 -0.25 -10.36 -3.75
CA MET A 26 0.78 -11.02 -4.58
C MET A 26 0.75 -12.54 -4.49
N CYS A 27 0.69 -13.11 -3.28
CA CYS A 27 0.84 -14.56 -3.09
C CYS A 27 -0.43 -15.25 -2.56
N GLY A 28 -1.47 -14.49 -2.21
CA GLY A 28 -2.72 -15.04 -1.67
C GLY A 28 -2.65 -15.48 -0.21
N PHE A 29 -1.59 -15.15 0.54
CA PHE A 29 -1.56 -15.36 1.98
C PHE A 29 -2.73 -14.63 2.65
N VAL A 30 -3.59 -15.37 3.35
CA VAL A 30 -4.79 -14.83 4.00
C VAL A 30 -4.52 -14.66 5.50
N SER A 31 -4.83 -13.49 6.01
CA SER A 31 -4.79 -13.13 7.42
C SER A 31 -6.22 -12.91 7.95
N SER A 32 -6.37 -12.69 9.26
CA SER A 32 -7.65 -12.29 9.85
C SER A 32 -7.63 -10.80 10.24
N PRO A 33 -8.79 -10.15 10.43
CA PRO A 33 -8.82 -8.77 10.94
C PRO A 33 -8.07 -8.57 12.26
N GLU A 34 -8.01 -9.60 13.10
CA GLU A 34 -7.33 -9.59 14.40
C GLU A 34 -5.81 -9.75 14.27
N SER A 35 -5.32 -10.51 13.27
CA SER A 35 -3.88 -10.79 13.09
C SER A 35 -3.21 -9.92 12.03
N ALA A 36 -3.97 -9.28 11.13
CA ALA A 36 -3.45 -8.58 9.96
C ALA A 36 -2.41 -7.50 10.26
N GLU A 37 -2.53 -6.77 11.37
CA GLU A 37 -1.52 -5.75 11.72
C GLU A 37 -0.13 -6.32 12.03
N ASN A 38 -0.03 -7.63 12.31
CA ASN A 38 1.23 -8.32 12.57
C ASN A 38 1.71 -9.17 11.39
N GLU A 39 0.84 -9.48 10.43
CA GLU A 39 1.11 -10.44 9.34
C GLU A 39 1.14 -9.78 7.96
N LEU A 40 0.52 -8.62 7.81
CA LEU A 40 0.43 -7.85 6.58
C LEU A 40 0.95 -6.43 6.78
N ASP A 41 1.50 -5.89 5.70
CA ASP A 41 1.86 -4.49 5.57
C ASP A 41 1.03 -3.83 4.47
N ALA A 42 0.60 -2.60 4.74
CA ALA A 42 0.03 -1.73 3.72
C ALA A 42 1.18 -1.00 3.02
N HIS A 43 1.67 -1.60 1.94
CA HIS A 43 2.75 -1.06 1.13
C HIS A 43 2.26 0.16 0.34
N HIS A 44 3.07 1.22 0.27
CA HIS A 44 2.79 2.32 -0.66
C HIS A 44 3.37 1.96 -2.02
N ILE A 45 2.52 1.89 -3.06
CA ILE A 45 2.94 1.50 -4.41
C ILE A 45 3.83 2.59 -5.03
N THR A 46 3.43 3.86 -4.94
CA THR A 46 4.30 5.02 -5.17
C THR A 46 4.77 5.57 -3.83
N ASP A 47 6.05 5.92 -3.72
CA ASP A 47 6.62 6.40 -2.47
C ASP A 47 5.84 7.62 -1.93
N ARG A 48 5.61 7.61 -0.62
CA ARG A 48 4.85 8.67 0.08
C ARG A 48 5.42 10.08 -0.13
N ASN A 49 6.71 10.22 -0.45
CA ASN A 49 7.35 11.51 -0.68
C ASN A 49 7.11 12.04 -2.11
N GLU A 50 6.64 11.18 -3.03
CA GLU A 50 6.32 11.52 -4.42
C GLU A 50 4.82 11.76 -4.64
N MET A 51 4.02 11.47 -3.63
CA MET A 51 2.56 11.64 -3.63
C MET A 51 2.12 12.89 -2.84
N PRO A 52 1.12 13.65 -3.35
CA PRO A 52 0.51 14.75 -2.60
C PRO A 52 0.05 14.28 -1.22
N ASN A 53 0.22 15.07 -0.16
CA ASN A 53 -0.26 14.72 1.19
C ASN A 53 0.21 13.34 1.73
N GLY A 54 1.26 12.74 1.17
CA GLY A 54 1.85 11.50 1.65
C GLY A 54 1.29 10.21 1.05
N GLY A 55 0.33 10.26 0.12
CA GLY A 55 -0.16 9.05 -0.54
C GLY A 55 -0.93 8.08 0.36
N TYR A 56 -1.46 8.53 1.50
CA TYR A 56 -2.15 7.70 2.50
C TYR A 56 -3.60 7.37 2.08
N VAL A 57 -3.77 6.88 0.85
CA VAL A 57 -5.05 6.53 0.21
C VAL A 57 -5.04 5.07 -0.24
N ALA A 58 -6.19 4.41 -0.26
CA ALA A 58 -6.28 2.99 -0.60
C ALA A 58 -5.78 2.74 -2.04
N GLU A 59 -6.01 3.68 -2.93
CA GLU A 59 -5.59 3.68 -4.33
C GLU A 59 -4.07 3.60 -4.51
N ASN A 60 -3.29 4.05 -3.52
CA ASN A 60 -1.81 3.96 -3.48
C ASN A 60 -1.31 2.83 -2.58
N GLY A 61 -2.20 2.04 -1.98
CA GLY A 61 -1.85 1.05 -0.97
C GLY A 61 -2.17 -0.37 -1.42
N ILE A 62 -1.30 -1.33 -1.10
CA ILE A 62 -1.52 -2.76 -1.37
C ILE A 62 -1.15 -3.61 -0.15
N SER A 63 -1.99 -4.59 0.19
CA SER A 63 -1.73 -5.53 1.28
C SER A 63 -0.71 -6.57 0.83
N LEU A 64 0.41 -6.65 1.52
CA LEU A 64 1.48 -7.63 1.27
C LEU A 64 1.89 -8.32 2.56
N CYS A 65 2.20 -9.62 2.51
CA CYS A 65 2.96 -10.25 3.59
C CYS A 65 4.42 -9.79 3.55
N GLU A 66 5.16 -9.98 4.64
CA GLU A 66 6.55 -9.53 4.80
C GLU A 66 7.44 -9.86 3.58
N SER A 67 7.46 -11.11 3.14
CA SER A 67 8.29 -11.53 1.99
C SER A 67 7.92 -10.90 0.64
N CYS A 68 6.65 -10.51 0.45
CA CYS A 68 6.20 -9.81 -0.75
C CYS A 68 6.45 -8.30 -0.61
N HIS A 69 6.32 -7.77 0.60
CA HIS A 69 6.63 -6.39 0.91
C HIS A 69 8.10 -6.06 0.61
N GLU A 70 9.04 -6.91 1.03
CA GLU A 70 10.47 -6.71 0.75
C GLU A 70 10.82 -6.65 -0.75
N LYS A 71 10.10 -7.42 -1.57
CA LYS A 71 10.24 -7.45 -3.04
C LYS A 71 9.66 -6.19 -3.68
N ALA A 72 8.54 -5.70 -3.19
CA ALA A 72 7.96 -4.43 -3.65
C ALA A 72 8.87 -3.25 -3.28
N GLU A 73 9.41 -3.24 -2.06
CA GLU A 73 10.37 -2.23 -1.58
C GLU A 73 11.67 -2.19 -2.39
N ALA A 74 12.01 -3.23 -3.16
CA ALA A 74 13.17 -3.21 -4.05
C ALA A 74 13.11 -2.03 -5.04
N PHE A 75 11.91 -1.66 -5.50
CA PHE A 75 11.73 -0.52 -6.38
C PHE A 75 12.14 0.79 -5.70
N HIS A 76 11.67 1.03 -4.46
CA HIS A 76 11.98 2.24 -3.70
C HIS A 76 13.45 2.35 -3.30
N ARG A 77 14.15 1.22 -3.19
CA ARG A 77 15.60 1.17 -2.92
C ARG A 77 16.47 1.34 -4.17
N GLY A 78 15.89 1.23 -5.37
CA GLY A 78 16.63 1.21 -6.63
C GLY A 78 17.33 -0.13 -6.90
N ASP A 79 16.89 -1.21 -6.23
CA ASP A 79 17.37 -2.57 -6.45
C ASP A 79 16.68 -3.22 -7.67
N PRO A 80 17.23 -4.32 -8.22
CA PRO A 80 16.52 -5.12 -9.21
C PRO A 80 15.17 -5.61 -8.68
N VAL A 81 14.09 -5.20 -9.36
CA VAL A 81 12.72 -5.55 -8.98
C VAL A 81 12.34 -6.90 -9.58
N PRO A 82 11.87 -7.87 -8.78
CA PRO A 82 11.38 -9.14 -9.32
C PRO A 82 10.15 -8.94 -10.23
N PRO A 83 9.93 -9.79 -11.24
CA PRO A 83 8.74 -9.72 -12.08
C PRO A 83 7.45 -9.76 -11.26
N GLY A 84 6.46 -8.92 -11.61
CA GLY A 84 5.19 -8.80 -10.89
C GLY A 84 5.21 -7.78 -9.75
N PHE A 85 6.37 -7.25 -9.35
CA PHE A 85 6.51 -6.31 -8.23
C PHE A 85 6.76 -4.86 -8.67
N ALA A 86 6.77 -4.55 -9.96
CA ALA A 86 6.89 -3.16 -10.41
C ALA A 86 5.62 -2.38 -10.05
N PRO A 87 5.69 -1.06 -9.78
CA PRO A 87 4.54 -0.27 -9.36
C PRO A 87 3.31 -0.39 -10.27
N ALA A 88 3.51 -0.38 -11.60
CA ALA A 88 2.41 -0.53 -12.56
C ALA A 88 1.70 -1.91 -12.44
N GLU A 89 2.45 -2.97 -12.14
CA GLU A 89 1.90 -4.31 -11.92
C GLU A 89 1.13 -4.37 -10.60
N LEU A 90 1.67 -3.77 -9.54
CA LEU A 90 1.01 -3.69 -8.23
C LEU A 90 -0.29 -2.88 -8.29
N TYR A 91 -0.30 -1.76 -9.01
CA TYR A 91 -1.50 -0.97 -9.26
C TYR A 91 -2.57 -1.79 -9.99
N GLY A 92 -2.17 -2.58 -11.00
CA GLY A 92 -3.08 -3.47 -11.72
C GLY A 92 -3.74 -4.53 -10.84
N LEU A 93 -3.08 -5.01 -9.77
CA LEU A 93 -3.64 -6.02 -8.86
C LEU A 93 -4.75 -5.50 -7.94
N ILE A 94 -4.87 -4.18 -7.84
CA ILE A 94 -5.83 -3.52 -6.95
C ILE A 94 -6.85 -2.67 -7.73
N ASP A 95 -6.91 -2.86 -9.05
CA ASP A 95 -7.77 -2.11 -9.98
C ASP A 95 -7.61 -0.59 -9.82
N SER A 96 -6.37 -0.12 -9.74
CA SER A 96 -5.99 1.30 -9.56
C SER A 96 -4.87 1.70 -10.52
N SER A 97 -4.42 2.95 -10.42
CA SER A 97 -3.32 3.53 -11.18
C SER A 97 -2.63 4.65 -10.40
N GLU A 98 -1.43 5.06 -10.83
CA GLU A 98 -0.73 6.20 -10.22
C GLU A 98 -1.55 7.50 -10.35
N GLU A 99 -2.26 7.69 -11.47
CA GLU A 99 -3.10 8.87 -11.69
C GLU A 99 -4.25 8.93 -10.68
N GLU A 100 -4.97 7.82 -10.49
CA GLU A 100 -6.06 7.71 -9.52
C GLU A 100 -5.56 7.91 -8.09
N ALA A 101 -4.44 7.27 -7.74
CA ALA A 101 -3.77 7.42 -6.46
C ALA A 101 -3.37 8.88 -6.19
N ARG A 102 -2.79 9.57 -7.18
CA ARG A 102 -2.41 10.98 -7.07
C ARG A 102 -3.63 11.89 -6.91
N ALA A 103 -4.69 11.66 -7.68
CA ALA A 103 -5.93 12.40 -7.58
C ALA A 103 -6.62 12.21 -6.21
N ALA A 104 -6.68 10.97 -5.72
CA ALA A 104 -7.20 10.65 -4.39
C ALA A 104 -6.36 11.30 -3.29
N SER A 105 -5.04 11.25 -3.42
CA SER A 105 -4.14 11.83 -2.43
C SER A 105 -4.18 13.36 -2.41
N GLY A 106 -4.48 14.01 -3.55
CA GLY A 106 -4.78 15.44 -3.60
C GLY A 106 -5.96 15.83 -2.70
N ARG A 107 -7.04 15.06 -2.75
CA ARG A 107 -8.27 15.28 -1.97
C ARG A 107 -8.13 15.05 -0.46
N LEU A 108 -7.03 14.46 0.02
CA LEU A 108 -6.78 14.30 1.47
C LEU A 108 -6.45 15.62 2.18
N GLY A 109 -5.99 16.63 1.42
CA GLY A 109 -5.60 17.94 1.95
C GLY A 109 -6.73 18.96 1.97
N ASP A 110 -7.83 18.68 1.27
CA ASP A 110 -9.06 19.49 1.21
C ASP A 110 -9.96 19.25 2.42
#